data_AF-A0A183T8K9-F1
#
_entry.id   AF-A0A183T8K9-F1
#
_cell.length_a   1.000
_cell.length_b   1.000
_cell.length_c   1.000
_cell.angle_alpha   90.00
_cell.angle_beta   90.00
_cell.angle_gamma   90.00
#
_symmetry.space_group_name_H-M   'P 1'
#
loop_
_entity.id
_entity.type
_entity.pdbx_description
1 polymer ?
#
loop_
_entity_poly.entity_id
_entity_poly.type
_entity_poly.pdbx_seq_one_letter_code
_entity_poly.pdbx_strand_id
1 'polypeptide(L)'
;MSELMIKAEKIQQSLDAQRASFVALFSEMQKSWTPAGKNKRKELEGWFTEFNYDPNGGVNFQVWSRKYAILFKEEGSNLEDKEKVEALLLKLGQR
;
A
#
# COMPACT_ATOMS: atom_id res chain seq x y z
N MET A 1 -1.90 35.89 -2.90
CA MET A 1 -1.25 34.55 -2.87
C MET A 1 0.13 34.67 -3.48
N SER A 2 1.16 34.12 -2.85
CA SER A 2 2.53 34.10 -3.41
C SER A 2 2.71 32.92 -4.37
N GLU A 3 3.68 33.01 -5.29
CA GLU A 3 4.01 31.94 -6.25
C GLU A 3 4.29 30.59 -5.56
N LEU A 4 4.85 30.63 -4.34
CA LEU A 4 5.11 29.45 -3.51
C LEU A 4 3.82 28.73 -3.10
N MET A 5 2.74 29.47 -2.76
CA MET A 5 1.46 28.87 -2.41
C MET A 5 0.81 28.18 -3.62
N ILE A 6 0.87 28.81 -4.80
CA ILE A 6 0.33 28.25 -6.04
C ILE A 6 1.05 26.94 -6.41
N LYS A 7 2.38 26.90 -6.26
CA LYS A 7 3.17 25.69 -6.52
C LYS A 7 2.84 24.56 -5.54
N ALA A 8 2.67 24.88 -4.26
CA ALA A 8 2.29 23.91 -3.23
C ALA A 8 0.89 23.32 -3.49
N GLU A 9 -0.09 24.15 -3.83
CA GLU A 9 -1.45 23.70 -4.18
C GLU A 9 -1.43 22.77 -5.39
N LYS A 10 -0.67 23.11 -6.43
CA LYS A 10 -0.55 22.27 -7.64
C LYS A 10 0.11 20.92 -7.35
N ILE A 11 1.11 20.89 -6.48
CA ILE A 11 1.74 19.63 -6.03
C ILE A 11 0.73 18.79 -5.25
N GLN A 12 -0.02 19.41 -4.32
CA GLN A 12 -1.03 18.70 -3.54
C GLN A 12 -2.13 18.11 -4.42
N GLN A 13 -2.68 18.89 -5.35
CA GLN A 13 -3.68 18.41 -6.31
C GLN A 13 -3.17 17.22 -7.15
N SER A 14 -1.91 17.24 -7.57
CA SER A 14 -1.30 16.13 -8.30
C SER A 14 -1.19 14.88 -7.42
N LEU A 15 -0.81 15.02 -6.15
CA LEU A 15 -0.72 13.89 -5.21
C LEU A 15 -2.11 13.30 -4.94
N ASP A 16 -3.12 14.13 -4.77
CA ASP A 16 -4.50 13.70 -4.54
C ASP A 16 -5.04 12.93 -5.76
N ALA A 17 -4.78 13.43 -6.96
CA ALA A 17 -5.15 12.75 -8.21
C ALA A 17 -4.46 11.38 -8.37
N GLN A 18 -3.16 11.29 -8.01
CA GLN A 18 -2.42 10.02 -8.02
C GLN A 18 -2.99 9.03 -7.01
N ARG A 19 -3.31 9.49 -5.79
CA ARG A 19 -3.92 8.64 -4.76
C ARG A 19 -5.30 8.13 -5.19
N ALA A 20 -6.15 8.99 -5.74
CA ALA A 20 -7.45 8.58 -6.27
C ALA A 20 -7.31 7.53 -7.39
N SER A 21 -6.36 7.73 -8.31
CA SER A 21 -6.08 6.79 -9.40
C SER A 21 -5.59 5.44 -8.86
N PHE A 22 -4.70 5.44 -7.86
CA PHE A 22 -4.25 4.22 -7.20
C PHE A 22 -5.42 3.48 -6.54
N VAL A 23 -6.26 4.17 -5.78
CA VAL A 23 -7.42 3.56 -5.10
C VAL A 23 -8.38 2.93 -6.12
N ALA A 24 -8.64 3.60 -7.24
CA ALA A 24 -9.51 3.08 -8.30
C ALA A 24 -8.94 1.80 -8.95
N LEU A 25 -7.68 1.83 -9.38
CA LEU A 25 -7.01 0.68 -10.01
C LEU A 25 -6.91 -0.50 -9.04
N PHE A 26 -6.57 -0.21 -7.78
CA PHE A 26 -6.43 -1.23 -6.76
C PHE A 26 -7.79 -1.86 -6.41
N SER A 27 -8.85 -1.05 -6.34
CA SER A 27 -10.22 -1.55 -6.13
C SER A 27 -10.68 -2.43 -7.30
N GLU A 28 -10.33 -2.09 -8.54
CA GLU A 28 -10.64 -2.93 -9.69
C GLU A 28 -9.94 -4.29 -9.60
N MET A 29 -8.64 -4.29 -9.28
CA MET A 29 -7.87 -5.53 -9.10
C MET A 29 -8.47 -6.43 -8.02
N GLN A 30 -8.95 -5.86 -6.91
CA GLN A 30 -9.59 -6.60 -5.83
C GLN A 30 -10.85 -7.36 -6.25
N LYS A 31 -11.53 -6.94 -7.34
CA LYS A 31 -12.71 -7.64 -7.85
C LYS A 31 -12.37 -9.02 -8.41
N SER A 32 -11.13 -9.23 -8.83
CA SER A 32 -10.65 -10.52 -9.34
C SER A 32 -10.26 -11.51 -8.24
N TRP A 33 -10.20 -11.07 -6.99
CA TRP A 33 -9.75 -11.93 -5.89
C TRP A 33 -10.85 -12.92 -5.47
N THR A 34 -10.45 -14.16 -5.23
CA THR A 34 -11.33 -15.15 -4.60
C THR A 34 -11.68 -14.72 -3.16
N PRO A 35 -12.83 -15.12 -2.61
CA PRO A 35 -13.19 -14.79 -1.23
C PRO A 35 -12.13 -15.22 -0.21
N ALA A 36 -11.59 -16.44 -0.37
CA ALA A 36 -10.52 -16.96 0.47
C ALA A 36 -9.23 -16.14 0.34
N GLY A 37 -8.84 -15.78 -0.89
CA GLY A 37 -7.68 -14.93 -1.13
C GLY A 37 -7.83 -13.53 -0.55
N LYS A 38 -9.03 -12.95 -0.64
CA LYS A 38 -9.33 -11.63 -0.07
C LYS A 38 -9.22 -11.64 1.46
N ASN A 39 -9.74 -12.68 2.12
CA ASN A 39 -9.66 -12.80 3.58
C ASN A 39 -8.20 -12.95 4.05
N LYS A 40 -7.43 -13.85 3.43
CA LYS A 40 -6.00 -14.02 3.77
C LYS A 40 -5.17 -12.74 3.61
N ARG A 41 -5.38 -11.99 2.52
CA ARG A 41 -4.68 -10.70 2.31
C ARG A 41 -5.04 -9.67 3.38
N LYS A 42 -6.31 -9.63 3.81
CA LYS A 42 -6.77 -8.75 4.90
C LYS A 42 -6.20 -9.15 6.26
N GLU A 43 -6.16 -10.45 6.55
CA GLU A 43 -5.52 -10.95 7.77
C GLU A 43 -4.05 -10.53 7.79
N LEU A 44 -3.30 -10.81 6.72
CA LEU A 44 -1.90 -10.42 6.60
C LEU A 44 -1.69 -8.91 6.71
N GLU A 45 -2.57 -8.10 6.12
CA GLU A 45 -2.55 -6.63 6.24
C GLU A 45 -2.70 -6.15 7.69
N GLY A 46 -3.57 -6.80 8.48
CA GLY A 46 -3.78 -6.48 9.89
C GLY A 46 -2.51 -6.63 10.73
N TRP A 47 -1.61 -7.53 10.35
CA TRP A 47 -0.33 -7.76 11.03
C TRP A 47 0.74 -6.70 10.71
N PHE A 48 0.53 -5.83 9.72
CA PHE A 48 1.44 -4.71 9.43
C PHE A 48 1.22 -3.53 10.38
N THR A 49 1.56 -3.71 11.65
CA THR A 49 1.29 -2.75 12.74
C THR A 49 2.13 -1.47 12.68
N GLU A 50 3.37 -1.56 12.20
CA GLU A 50 4.30 -0.42 12.13
C GLU A 50 4.55 0.03 10.68
N PHE A 51 3.46 0.26 9.95
CA PHE A 51 3.48 0.64 8.55
C PHE A 51 3.46 2.17 8.40
N ASN A 52 4.64 2.79 8.35
CA ASN A 52 4.80 4.25 8.17
C ASN A 52 5.16 4.61 6.73
N TYR A 53 4.40 5.53 6.12
CA TYR A 53 4.75 6.17 4.85
C TYR A 53 5.59 7.41 5.14
N ASP A 54 6.87 7.36 4.78
CA ASP A 54 7.79 8.48 4.86
C ASP A 54 8.68 8.51 3.60
N PRO A 55 8.22 9.19 2.53
CA PRO A 55 8.96 9.27 1.28
C PRO A 55 10.25 10.12 1.42
N ASN A 56 10.32 11.00 2.43
CA ASN A 56 11.50 11.85 2.65
C ASN A 56 12.57 11.12 3.48
N GLY A 57 12.15 10.23 4.39
CA GLY A 57 13.03 9.35 5.16
C GLY A 57 13.47 8.09 4.41
N GLY A 58 13.19 7.99 3.11
CA GLY A 58 13.60 6.86 2.27
C GLY A 58 12.79 5.58 2.51
N VAL A 59 11.66 5.66 3.20
CA VAL A 59 10.79 4.50 3.42
C VAL A 59 10.05 4.18 2.13
N ASN A 60 10.43 3.05 1.54
CA ASN A 60 9.88 2.56 0.28
C ASN A 60 9.45 1.09 0.41
N PHE A 61 8.96 0.53 -0.70
CA PHE A 61 8.49 -0.86 -0.75
C PHE A 61 9.54 -1.87 -0.29
N GLN A 62 10.82 -1.72 -0.66
CA GLN A 62 11.88 -2.66 -0.27
C GLN A 62 12.09 -2.64 1.24
N VAL A 63 11.98 -1.47 1.87
CA VAL A 63 12.10 -1.33 3.33
C VAL A 63 10.98 -2.10 4.03
N TRP A 64 9.71 -1.95 3.60
CA TRP A 64 8.61 -2.73 4.17
C TRP A 64 8.72 -4.22 3.87
N SER A 65 9.08 -4.58 2.63
CA SER A 65 9.24 -5.97 2.23
C SER A 65 10.27 -6.70 3.10
N ARG A 66 11.40 -6.04 3.40
CA ARG A 66 12.40 -6.56 4.33
C ARG A 66 11.88 -6.59 5.77
N LYS A 67 11.22 -5.52 6.23
CA LYS A 67 10.68 -5.43 7.60
C LYS A 67 9.71 -6.57 7.91
N TYR A 68 8.85 -6.92 6.96
CA TYR A 68 7.83 -7.96 7.12
C TYR A 68 8.26 -9.33 6.55
N ALA A 69 9.54 -9.53 6.24
CA ALA A 69 10.02 -10.77 5.63
C ALA A 69 9.71 -12.03 6.46
N ILE A 70 9.83 -11.94 7.79
CA ILE A 70 9.48 -13.05 8.70
C ILE A 70 7.98 -13.34 8.64
N LEU A 71 7.16 -12.29 8.73
CA LEU A 71 5.71 -12.41 8.65
C LEU A 71 5.25 -13.02 7.31
N PHE A 72 5.91 -12.65 6.20
CA PHE A 72 5.69 -13.29 4.90
C PHE A 72 6.08 -14.76 4.85
N LYS A 73 7.12 -15.14 5.59
CA LYS A 73 7.61 -16.52 5.64
C LYS A 73 6.69 -17.39 6.50
N GLU A 74 6.15 -16.85 7.59
CA GLU A 74 5.33 -17.59 8.55
C GLU A 74 3.85 -17.54 8.16
N GLU A 75 3.22 -16.38 8.36
CA GLU A 75 1.80 -16.15 8.12
C GLU A 75 1.45 -16.07 6.62
N GLY A 76 2.38 -15.58 5.81
CA GLY A 76 2.24 -15.48 4.36
C GLY A 76 2.69 -16.71 3.57
N SER A 77 3.09 -17.81 4.23
CA SER A 77 3.69 -18.99 3.57
C SER A 77 2.82 -19.60 2.47
N ASN A 78 1.50 -19.54 2.65
CA ASN A 78 0.50 -20.08 1.72
C ASN A 78 0.02 -19.07 0.67
N LEU A 79 0.71 -17.94 0.52
CA LEU A 79 0.41 -16.90 -0.46
C LEU A 79 1.52 -16.83 -1.51
N GLU A 80 1.13 -16.59 -2.76
CA GLU A 80 2.10 -16.22 -3.78
C GLU A 80 2.68 -14.84 -3.48
N ASP A 81 3.88 -14.56 -3.99
CA ASP A 81 4.55 -13.28 -3.75
C ASP A 81 3.70 -12.09 -4.22
N LYS A 82 2.96 -12.25 -5.32
CA LYS A 82 1.97 -11.26 -5.77
C LYS A 82 0.96 -10.93 -4.67
N GLU A 83 0.43 -11.93 -3.98
CA GLU A 83 -0.61 -11.73 -2.96
C GLU A 83 -0.04 -11.10 -1.68
N LYS A 84 1.22 -11.39 -1.35
CA LYS A 84 1.95 -10.71 -0.27
C LYS A 84 2.15 -9.22 -0.57
N VAL A 85 2.48 -8.89 -1.83
CA VAL A 85 2.55 -7.50 -2.29
C VAL A 85 1.18 -6.83 -2.22
N GLU A 86 0.13 -7.52 -2.68
CA GLU A 86 -1.25 -7.02 -2.60
C GLU A 86 -1.68 -6.72 -1.16
N ALA A 87 -1.24 -7.52 -0.17
CA ALA A 87 -1.47 -7.22 1.24
C ALA A 87 -0.77 -5.92 1.70
N LEU A 88 0.48 -5.67 1.27
CA LEU A 88 1.17 -4.39 1.57
C LEU A 88 0.45 -3.20 0.92
N LEU A 89 -0.05 -3.38 -0.31
CA LEU A 89 -0.80 -2.36 -1.02
C LEU A 89 -2.15 -2.06 -0.35
N LEU A 90 -2.81 -3.06 0.27
CA LEU A 90 -4.00 -2.82 1.11
C LEU A 90 -3.69 -1.84 2.24
N LYS A 91 -2.53 -1.99 2.89
CA LYS A 91 -2.12 -1.09 3.97
C LYS A 91 -1.85 0.33 3.49
N LEU A 92 -1.25 0.48 2.30
CA LEU A 92 -1.03 1.78 1.67
C LEU A 92 -2.33 2.48 1.30
N GLY A 93 -3.31 1.75 0.76
CA GLY A 93 -4.60 2.30 0.33
C GLY A 93 -5.53 2.73 1.47
N GLN A 94 -5.29 2.28 2.71
CA GLN A 94 -5.98 2.78 3.91
C GLN A 94 -5.41 4.12 4.42
N ARG A 95 -4.21 4.48 3.93
CA ARG A 95 -3.57 5.80 3.96
C ARG A 95 -4.49 6.89 3.51
#